data_AF-A0A379SKE3-F1
#
_entry.id   AF-A0A379SKE3-F1
#
_cell.length_a   1.000
_cell.length_b   1.000
_cell.length_c   1.000
_cell.angle_alpha   90.00
_cell.angle_beta   90.00
_cell.angle_gamma   90.00
#
_symmetry.space_group_name_H-M   'P 1'
#
loop_
_entity.id
_entity.type
_entity.pdbx_description
1 polymer ?
#
loop_
_entity_poly.entity_id
_entity_poly.type
_entity_poly.pdbx_seq_one_letter_code
_entity_poly.pdbx_strand_id
1 'polypeptide(L)' 'MFIGFDYGTANCSVAIMRNRRPQLLTMENNSTLLPSMLCAPTREAVSEWLYRHYDVPTTDEENPGAAAPRNTLQPRGRY' A
#
# COMPACT_ATOMS: atom_id res chain seq x y z
N MET A 1 1.49 -1.09 22.22
CA MET A 1 1.67 -2.36 21.48
C MET A 1 2.96 -2.22 20.67
N PHE A 2 3.89 -3.17 20.78
CA PHE A 2 5.12 -3.16 19.98
C PHE A 2 5.01 -4.15 18.82
N ILE A 3 5.45 -3.71 17.65
CA ILE A 3 5.43 -4.46 16.40
C ILE A 3 6.82 -4.37 15.77
N GLY A 4 7.30 -5.50 15.27
CA GLY A 4 8.49 -5.59 14.43
C GLY A 4 8.07 -5.87 13.00
N PHE A 5 8.67 -5.15 12.07
CA PHE A 5 8.48 -5.33 10.64
C PHE A 5 9.81 -5.66 9.98
N ASP A 6 9.80 -6.67 9.14
CA ASP A 6 10.90 -7.01 8.25
C ASP A 6 10.50 -6.72 6.81
N TYR A 7 11.23 -5.82 6.15
CA TYR A 7 11.03 -5.42 4.76
C TYR A 7 12.07 -6.09 3.86
N GLY A 8 11.97 -7.41 3.73
CA GLY A 8 12.83 -8.17 2.85
C GLY A 8 12.52 -7.91 1.37
N THR A 9 13.53 -8.03 0.52
CA THR A 9 13.37 -7.88 -0.95
C THR A 9 12.41 -8.92 -1.54
N ALA A 10 12.41 -10.15 -1.02
CA ALA A 10 11.56 -11.23 -1.52
C ALA A 10 10.31 -11.43 -0.67
N ASN A 11 10.44 -11.37 0.66
CA ASN A 11 9.34 -11.57 1.59
C ASN A 11 9.42 -10.59 2.75
N CYS A 12 8.26 -10.11 3.18
CA CYS A 12 8.06 -9.35 4.40
C CYS A 12 7.54 -10.26 5.52
N SER A 13 7.77 -9.86 6.76
CA SER A 13 7.16 -10.50 7.93
C SER A 13 6.84 -9.48 9.03
N VAL A 14 5.90 -9.86 9.90
CA VAL A 14 5.43 -9.01 11.00
C VAL A 14 5.38 -9.81 12.29
N ALA A 15 5.91 -9.26 13.36
CA ALA A 15 5.81 -9.84 14.70
C ALA A 15 5.24 -8.83 15.69
N ILE A 16 4.45 -9.30 16.66
CA ILE A 16 4.00 -8.49 17.79
C ILE A 16 4.57 -9.01 19.09
N MET A 17 4.77 -8.12 20.06
CA MET A 17 5.12 -8.54 21.41
C MET A 17 3.88 -8.98 22.18
N ARG A 18 3.80 -10.26 22.55
CA ARG A 18 2.77 -10.83 23.43
C ARG A 18 3.42 -11.55 24.59
N ASN A 19 2.98 -11.27 25.83
CA ASN A 19 3.54 -11.86 27.04
C ASN A 19 5.07 -11.75 27.11
N ARG A 20 5.60 -10.57 26.73
CA ARG A 20 7.05 -10.28 26.67
C ARG A 20 7.84 -11.18 25.71
N ARG A 21 7.18 -11.84 24.75
CA ARG A 21 7.83 -12.63 23.69
C ARG A 21 7.37 -12.16 22.31
N PRO A 22 8.26 -12.09 21.30
CA PRO A 22 7.86 -11.83 19.93
C PRO A 22 7.07 -13.03 19.40
N GLN A 23 5.95 -12.76 18.73
CA GLN A 23 5.15 -13.75 18.02
C GLN A 23 4.91 -13.27 16.60
N LEU A 24 5.30 -14.08 15.62
CA LEU A 24 5.01 -13.83 14.21
C LEU A 24 3.50 -13.87 13.98
N LEU A 25 3.01 -12.95 13.16
CA LEU A 25 1.64 -12.93 12.70
C LEU A 25 1.51 -13.78 11.44
N THR A 26 0.50 -14.63 11.43
CA THR A 26 0.03 -15.29 10.22
C THR A 26 -0.68 -14.26 9.34
N MET A 27 -0.27 -14.19 8.08
CA MET A 27 -0.74 -13.24 7.08
C MET A 27 -1.48 -14.01 5.96
N GLU A 28 -1.06 -13.83 4.71
CA GLU A 28 -1.69 -14.44 3.54
C GLU A 28 -1.48 -15.96 3.53
N ASN A 29 -2.48 -16.70 3.04
CA ASN A 29 -2.42 -18.16 2.85
C ASN A 29 -1.93 -18.95 4.09
N ASN A 30 -2.26 -18.46 5.29
CA ASN A 30 -1.83 -19.06 6.56
C ASN A 30 -0.29 -19.15 6.73
N SER A 31 0.46 -18.30 6.01
CA SER A 31 1.92 -18.14 6.10
C SER A 31 2.29 -16.98 7.01
N THR A 32 3.45 -17.05 7.68
CA THR A 32 4.04 -15.90 8.40
C THR A 32 4.87 -14.99 7.50
N LEU A 33 5.02 -15.35 6.22
CA LEU A 33 5.71 -14.59 5.19
C LEU A 33 4.70 -14.06 4.19
N LEU A 34 4.84 -12.78 3.84
CA LEU A 34 4.08 -12.11 2.79
C LEU A 34 5.04 -11.81 1.63
N PRO A 35 4.73 -12.20 0.38
CA PRO A 35 5.56 -11.85 -0.76
C PRO A 35 5.73 -10.32 -0.89
N SER A 36 6.96 -9.87 -1.10
CA SER A 36 7.28 -8.44 -1.30
C SER A 36 7.02 -7.98 -2.74
N MET A 37 5.96 -8.51 -3.36
CA MET A 37 5.60 -8.25 -4.75
C MET A 37 4.14 -7.84 -4.83
N LEU A 38 3.86 -6.84 -5.67
CA LEU A 38 2.51 -6.40 -5.99
C LEU A 38 2.27 -6.57 -7.49
N CYS A 39 1.10 -7.08 -7.85
CA CYS A 39 0.67 -7.20 -9.25
C CYS A 39 -0.48 -6.23 -9.51
N ALA A 40 -0.45 -5.56 -10.67
CA ALA A 40 -1.50 -4.67 -11.11
C ALA A 40 -1.74 -4.82 -12.63
N PRO A 41 -2.95 -4.53 -13.13
CA PRO A 41 -3.27 -4.67 -14.56
C PRO A 41 -2.39 -3.81 -15.48
N THR A 42 -1.95 -2.65 -14.99
CA THR A 42 -1.00 -1.75 -15.66
C THR A 42 -0.03 -1.16 -14.63
N ARG A 43 1.08 -0.60 -15.11
CA ARG A 43 2.11 0.00 -14.25
C ARG A 43 1.55 1.17 -13.43
N GLU A 44 0.62 1.92 -14.00
CA GLU A 44 0.09 3.16 -13.41
C GLU A 44 -1.09 2.92 -12.46
N ALA A 45 -1.71 1.73 -12.48
CA ALA A 45 -2.96 1.46 -11.76
C ALA A 45 -2.86 1.66 -10.24
N VAL A 46 -1.72 1.29 -9.64
CA VAL A 46 -1.50 1.47 -8.20
C VAL A 46 -1.42 2.96 -7.85
N SER A 47 -0.60 3.72 -8.56
CA SER A 47 -0.43 5.16 -8.34
C SER A 47 -1.72 5.93 -8.58
N GLU A 48 -2.45 5.61 -9.66
CA GLU A 48 -3.72 6.24 -9.98
C GLU A 48 -4.77 6.00 -8.89
N TRP A 49 -4.87 4.77 -8.37
CA TRP A 49 -5.81 4.44 -7.31
C TRP A 49 -5.50 5.15 -6.00
N LEU A 50 -4.21 5.21 -5.62
CA LEU A 50 -3.74 5.94 -4.44
C LEU A 50 -4.06 7.44 -4.55
N TYR A 51 -3.83 8.05 -5.71
CA TYR A 51 -4.19 9.45 -5.96
C TYR A 51 -5.69 9.68 -5.85
N ARG A 52 -6.51 8.82 -6.49
CA ARG A 52 -7.97 9.00 -6.55
C ARG A 52 -8.69 8.74 -5.24
N HIS A 53 -8.19 7.82 -4.41
CA HIS A 53 -8.91 7.32 -3.25
C HIS A 53 -8.24 7.60 -1.91
N TYR A 54 -6.94 7.92 -1.90
CA TYR A 54 -6.14 8.08 -0.68
C TYR A 54 -5.42 9.43 -0.60
N ASP A 55 -5.71 10.37 -1.49
CA ASP A 55 -5.14 11.73 -1.52
C ASP A 55 -3.60 11.73 -1.49
N VAL A 56 -3.00 10.70 -2.10
CA VAL A 56 -1.54 10.61 -2.24
C VAL A 56 -1.13 11.56 -3.37
N PRO A 57 -0.34 12.61 -3.09
CA PRO A 57 0.02 13.59 -4.11
C PRO A 57 0.90 12.94 -5.18
N THR A 58 0.67 13.33 -6.43
CA THR A 58 1.60 13.04 -7.52
C THR A 58 2.73 14.06 -7.45
N THR A 59 3.97 13.63 -7.23
CA THR A 59 5.13 14.52 -7.36
C THR A 59 5.29 14.88 -8.84
N ASP A 60 5.43 16.17 -9.13
CA ASP A 60 5.37 16.74 -10.49
C ASP A 60 6.49 16.25 -11.44
N GLU A 61 7.51 15.53 -10.95
CA GLU A 61 8.68 15.16 -11.75
C GLU A 61 8.41 14.05 -12.79
N GLU A 62 7.40 13.18 -12.59
CA GLU A 62 7.11 12.10 -13.54
C GLU A 62 5.89 12.36 -14.46
N ASN A 63 5.12 13.43 -14.21
CA ASN A 63 3.91 13.71 -15.01
C ASN A 63 3.61 15.22 -15.10
N PRO A 64 4.22 15.95 -16.05
CA PRO A 64 4.06 17.41 -16.19
C PRO A 64 2.63 17.88 -16.56
N GLY A 65 1.64 16.97 -16.67
CA GLY A 65 0.22 17.27 -16.88
C GLY A 65 -0.69 17.11 -15.66
N ALA A 66 -0.17 16.71 -14.49
CA ALA A 66 -0.99 16.39 -13.30
C ALA A 66 -1.24 17.56 -12.33
N ALA A 67 -0.61 18.71 -12.55
CA ALA A 67 -0.78 19.89 -11.71
C ALA A 67 -2.13 20.60 -11.97
N ALA A 68 -3.23 19.96 -11.57
CA ALA A 68 -4.49 20.63 -11.31
C ALA A 68 -5.01 20.18 -9.93
N PRO A 69 -5.17 21.09 -8.95
CA PRO A 69 -5.74 20.74 -7.66
C PRO A 69 -7.21 20.30 -7.89
N ARG A 70 -7.49 19.01 -7.73
CA ARG A 70 -8.86 18.50 -7.78
C ARG A 70 -9.56 18.75 -6.44
N ASN A 71 -9.99 19.98 -6.24
CA ASN A 71 -11.13 20.26 -5.37
C ASN A 71 -12.31 20.78 -6.20
N THR A 72 -12.79 19.97 -7.14
CA THR A 72 -14.14 20.04 -7.73
C THR A 72 -14.30 18.89 -8.73
N LEU A 73 -14.76 17.73 -8.27
CA LEU A 73 -15.55 16.83 -9.10
C LEU A 73 -16.47 16.05 -8.17
N GLN A 74 -17.74 16.46 -8.20
CA GLN A 74 -18.89 15.81 -7.57
C GLN A 74 -18.94 14.29 -7.83
N PRO A 75 -19.62 13.52 -6.95
CA PRO A 75 -19.68 12.08 -7.08
C PRO A 75 -20.48 11.71 -8.32
N ARG A 76 -19.86 11.02 -9.27
CA ARG A 76 -20.58 10.27 -10.29
C ARG A 76 -20.59 8.81 -9.88
N GLY A 77 -21.79 8.35 -9.52
CA GLY A 77 -22.04 6.98 -9.09
C GLY A 77 -21.98 5.94 -10.22
N ARG A 78 -22.06 4.68 -9.76
CA ARG A 78 -22.17 3.41 -10.49
C ARG A 78 -20.93 3.08 -11.32
N TYR A 79 -20.28 1.94 -11.11
CA TYR A 79 -20.81 0.59 -10.94
C TYR A 79 -20.32 -0.10 -9.65
#